data_AF-A0A6I2VEX6-F1
#
_entry.id   AF-A0A6I2VEX6-F1
#
_cell.length_a   1.000
_cell.length_b   1.000
_cell.length_c   1.000
_cell.angle_alpha   90.00
_cell.angle_beta   90.00
_cell.angle_gamma   90.00
#
_symmetry.space_group_name_H-M   'P 1'
#
loop_
_entity.id
_entity.type
_entity.pdbx_description
1 polymer ?
#
loop_
_entity_poly.entity_id
_entity_poly.type
_entity_poly.pdbx_seq_one_letter_code
_entity_poly.pdbx_strand_id
1 'polypeptide(L)'
;IGDNARAFRQLGLGYTNLGAYLLANGVAYDSDPGRGTAAAITALMTGRAYRQSAVIAAAIGPYDKYEENREPHNAVMRMHRDASYAIPDSTVVDDQLLAAARHSWDEAVEVGERYGYRNAQATVLAPTGTISFLMDCDTTGIEPDFSLVKFKELVGGGQMTIANKTIPLALRTLGYNDAEIEQIEAFVTEHGTIVGAPGLLDEHLSVFDVAVGERAISAHGHIKMMGAVQPFISGAISKTVNMPASSTVEDIEGAYIDAWRLGIKALAIYRDGSKTAQALRTDAQDEAAAPDGLYTKADVDALLEHAVLEAKGDAMPARRRMPRERQSLTHKFSIGGHEGYITAGVYEDGTVGEIFLTDIGKEGSTLRGMMNAFATSISIALQYGVPLEKLVEKFSYMRFDPEGITQNPEIPFAKSMPDYIMRWLASRFLDTETQEGLGIMTDAVRAKKAGEEAASSFTSDTAGPANGGSSVPMPQASAGDSETKPAASAMTDTPPVTPAKMGGLELGPACSQCGGMMQRTGACYTCTSCGNNTGCG
;
A
#
# COMPACT_ATOMS: atom_id res chain seq x y z
N ILE A 1 8.94 4.00 13.51
CA ILE A 1 8.58 2.71 12.83
C ILE A 1 9.68 1.67 13.02
N GLY A 2 10.96 2.01 12.78
CA GLY A 2 12.08 1.07 12.92
C GLY A 2 12.23 0.45 14.31
N ASP A 3 12.06 1.22 15.38
CA ASP A 3 12.29 0.73 16.75
C ASP A 3 11.24 -0.30 17.18
N ASN A 4 9.95 -0.03 16.97
CA ASN A 4 8.88 -1.00 17.26
C ASN A 4 8.99 -2.26 16.39
N ALA A 5 9.33 -2.11 15.11
CA ALA A 5 9.51 -3.25 14.21
C ALA A 5 10.67 -4.15 14.67
N ARG A 6 11.76 -3.57 15.19
CA ARG A 6 12.88 -4.32 15.78
C ARG A 6 12.48 -4.96 17.11
N ALA A 7 11.83 -4.20 17.98
CA ALA A 7 11.47 -4.63 19.33
C ALA A 7 10.45 -5.77 19.35
N PHE A 8 9.47 -5.76 18.44
CA PHE A 8 8.35 -6.72 18.42
C PHE A 8 8.39 -7.69 17.24
N ARG A 9 9.17 -7.40 16.19
CA ARG A 9 9.35 -8.28 15.01
C ARG A 9 8.01 -8.76 14.42
N GLN A 10 7.06 -7.85 14.29
CA GLN A 10 5.73 -8.18 13.78
C GLN A 10 5.81 -8.63 12.31
N LEU A 11 5.11 -9.70 11.99
CA LEU A 11 4.93 -10.23 10.65
C LEU A 11 3.44 -10.33 10.32
N GLY A 12 3.16 -10.60 9.05
CA GLY A 12 1.82 -10.77 8.53
C GLY A 12 1.78 -11.87 7.48
N LEU A 13 1.76 -13.13 7.92
CA LEU A 13 1.47 -14.27 7.05
C LEU A 13 -0.05 -14.42 6.89
N GLY A 14 -0.48 -14.64 5.65
CA GLY A 14 -1.86 -14.91 5.30
C GLY A 14 -1.93 -15.82 4.08
N TYR A 15 -3.14 -16.11 3.63
CA TYR A 15 -3.42 -16.90 2.44
C TYR A 15 -4.52 -16.25 1.60
N THR A 16 -4.74 -16.78 0.41
CA THR A 16 -5.79 -16.36 -0.51
C THR A 16 -6.49 -17.59 -1.06
N ASN A 17 -7.56 -17.37 -1.82
CA ASN A 17 -8.25 -18.39 -2.59
C ASN A 17 -9.13 -19.39 -1.79
N LEU A 18 -9.57 -19.02 -0.57
CA LEU A 18 -10.40 -19.90 0.25
C LEU A 18 -11.74 -20.24 -0.43
N GLY A 19 -12.43 -19.26 -1.00
CA GLY A 19 -13.73 -19.47 -1.63
C GLY A 19 -13.64 -20.47 -2.77
N ALA A 20 -12.61 -20.35 -3.62
CA ALA A 20 -12.34 -21.30 -4.68
C ALA A 20 -11.96 -22.69 -4.15
N TYR A 21 -11.18 -22.76 -3.07
CA TYR A 21 -10.86 -24.04 -2.44
C TYR A 21 -12.13 -24.76 -1.95
N LEU A 22 -13.04 -24.05 -1.27
CA LEU A 22 -14.31 -24.64 -0.81
C LEU A 22 -15.18 -25.07 -1.99
N LEU A 23 -15.31 -24.21 -3.00
CA LEU A 23 -16.05 -24.49 -4.24
C LEU A 23 -15.51 -25.76 -4.93
N ALA A 24 -14.20 -25.87 -5.13
CA ALA A 24 -13.57 -27.04 -5.77
C ALA A 24 -13.84 -28.35 -5.03
N ASN A 25 -14.00 -28.29 -3.70
CA ASN A 25 -14.30 -29.44 -2.86
C ASN A 25 -15.82 -29.70 -2.72
N GLY A 26 -16.66 -28.98 -3.46
CA GLY A 26 -18.12 -29.16 -3.38
C GLY A 26 -18.71 -28.67 -2.05
N VAL A 27 -18.02 -27.79 -1.32
CA VAL A 27 -18.43 -27.30 -0.01
C VAL A 27 -18.99 -25.89 -0.14
N ALA A 28 -20.24 -25.70 0.28
CA ALA A 28 -20.88 -24.39 0.33
C ALA A 28 -20.13 -23.46 1.29
N TYR A 29 -19.85 -22.23 0.83
CA TYR A 29 -19.11 -21.24 1.62
C TYR A 29 -19.84 -20.89 2.93
N ASP A 30 -21.15 -20.61 2.86
CA ASP A 30 -21.98 -20.30 4.03
C ASP A 30 -22.56 -21.58 4.67
N SER A 31 -21.68 -22.52 5.02
CA SER A 31 -22.06 -23.78 5.68
C SER A 31 -21.16 -24.07 6.88
N ASP A 32 -21.63 -24.93 7.78
CA ASP A 32 -20.81 -25.38 8.91
C ASP A 32 -19.55 -26.12 8.43
N PRO A 33 -19.62 -27.05 7.44
CA PRO A 33 -18.43 -27.63 6.82
C PRO A 33 -17.45 -26.60 6.22
N GLY A 34 -17.97 -25.56 5.55
CA GLY A 34 -17.15 -24.49 4.98
C GLY A 34 -16.40 -23.70 6.06
N ARG A 35 -17.11 -23.34 7.14
CA ARG A 35 -16.55 -22.63 8.29
C ARG A 35 -15.54 -23.46 9.08
N GLY A 36 -15.85 -24.74 9.34
CA GLY A 36 -14.94 -25.64 10.04
C GLY A 36 -13.65 -25.86 9.26
N THR A 37 -13.75 -26.08 7.94
CA THR A 37 -12.59 -26.22 7.06
C THR A 37 -11.74 -24.95 7.03
N ALA A 38 -12.37 -23.78 6.89
CA ALA A 38 -11.66 -22.49 6.94
C ALA A 38 -10.95 -22.25 8.28
N ALA A 39 -11.61 -22.59 9.39
CA ALA A 39 -11.05 -22.52 10.73
C ALA A 39 -9.83 -23.44 10.86
N ALA A 40 -9.92 -24.69 10.40
CA ALA A 40 -8.84 -25.66 10.48
C ALA A 40 -7.62 -25.27 9.62
N ILE A 41 -7.82 -24.78 8.38
CA ILE A 41 -6.74 -24.24 7.53
C ILE A 41 -6.03 -23.08 8.23
N THR A 42 -6.81 -22.14 8.78
CA THR A 42 -6.27 -20.95 9.46
C THR A 42 -5.52 -21.32 10.73
N ALA A 43 -6.07 -22.25 11.51
CA ALA A 43 -5.45 -22.80 12.71
C ALA A 43 -4.11 -23.46 12.37
N LEU A 44 -4.06 -24.31 11.35
CA LEU A 44 -2.83 -24.97 10.91
C LEU A 44 -1.75 -23.96 10.47
N MET A 45 -2.12 -22.98 9.64
CA MET A 45 -1.18 -21.95 9.17
C MET A 45 -0.57 -21.19 10.36
N THR A 46 -1.41 -20.68 11.26
CA THR A 46 -0.95 -19.84 12.37
C THR A 46 -0.21 -20.65 13.43
N GLY A 47 -0.67 -21.86 13.74
CA GLY A 47 0.04 -22.77 14.64
C GLY A 47 1.45 -23.07 14.12
N ARG A 48 1.60 -23.34 12.81
CA ARG A 48 2.92 -23.56 12.20
C ARG A 48 3.79 -22.31 12.23
N ALA A 49 3.20 -21.14 12.01
CA ALA A 49 3.92 -19.86 12.06
C ALA A 49 4.49 -19.60 13.46
N TYR A 50 3.70 -19.78 14.52
CA TYR A 50 4.18 -19.60 15.90
C TYR A 50 5.13 -20.69 16.36
N ARG A 51 4.88 -21.95 15.98
CA ARG A 51 5.85 -23.04 16.19
C ARG A 51 7.20 -22.70 15.58
N GLN A 52 7.23 -22.26 14.32
CA GLN A 52 8.48 -21.87 13.66
C GLN A 52 9.11 -20.64 14.32
N SER A 53 8.29 -19.66 14.75
CA SER A 53 8.76 -18.50 15.51
C SER A 53 9.45 -18.91 16.82
N ALA A 54 8.90 -19.90 17.53
CA ALA A 54 9.47 -20.44 18.77
C ALA A 54 10.77 -21.23 18.52
N VAL A 55 10.82 -22.03 17.44
CA VAL A 55 12.05 -22.74 17.02
C VAL A 55 13.17 -21.75 16.71
N ILE A 56 12.86 -20.64 16.03
CA ILE A 56 13.85 -19.60 15.75
C ILE A 56 14.28 -18.91 17.06
N ALA A 57 13.34 -18.64 17.97
CA ALA A 57 13.67 -18.06 19.27
C ALA A 57 14.60 -18.95 20.11
N ALA A 58 14.43 -20.27 20.05
CA ALA A 58 15.33 -21.22 20.70
C ALA A 58 16.78 -21.11 20.20
N ALA A 59 16.97 -20.75 18.92
CA ALA A 59 18.30 -20.62 18.32
C ALA A 59 18.94 -19.25 18.54
N ILE A 60 18.18 -18.16 18.46
CA ILE A 60 18.72 -16.78 18.42
C ILE A 60 18.04 -15.79 19.39
N GLY A 61 17.27 -16.31 20.34
CA GLY A 61 16.49 -15.53 21.32
C GLY A 61 15.14 -15.03 20.78
N PRO A 62 14.18 -14.76 21.69
CA PRO A 62 12.87 -14.21 21.33
C PRO A 62 12.95 -12.75 20.82
N TYR A 63 11.82 -12.13 20.52
CA TYR A 63 11.79 -10.68 20.26
C TYR A 63 12.15 -9.88 21.53
N ASP A 64 12.71 -8.68 21.36
CA ASP A 64 13.35 -7.91 22.44
C ASP A 64 12.44 -7.66 23.64
N LYS A 65 11.15 -7.42 23.39
CA LYS A 65 10.12 -7.15 24.41
C LYS A 65 9.38 -8.40 24.90
N TYR A 66 9.86 -9.60 24.60
CA TYR A 66 9.15 -10.82 24.97
C TYR A 66 9.10 -11.01 26.48
N GLU A 67 10.19 -10.77 27.21
CA GLU A 67 10.20 -11.02 28.66
C GLU A 67 9.19 -10.14 29.40
N GLU A 68 9.07 -8.88 29.01
CA GLU A 68 8.05 -7.94 29.52
C GLU A 68 6.61 -8.40 29.16
N ASN A 69 6.44 -9.10 28.04
CA ASN A 69 5.15 -9.52 27.49
C ASN A 69 4.90 -11.03 27.63
N ARG A 70 5.73 -11.76 28.41
CA ARG A 70 5.79 -13.23 28.36
C ARG A 70 4.47 -13.86 28.78
N GLU A 71 3.95 -13.46 29.93
CA GLU A 71 2.69 -13.95 30.48
C GLU A 71 1.49 -13.69 29.55
N PRO A 72 1.20 -12.44 29.14
CA PRO A 72 0.08 -12.17 28.23
C PRO A 72 0.26 -12.82 26.85
N HIS A 73 1.48 -12.86 26.30
CA HIS A 73 1.72 -13.51 25.01
C HIS A 73 1.43 -15.02 25.10
N ASN A 74 1.98 -15.70 26.11
CA ASN A 74 1.77 -17.13 26.29
C ASN A 74 0.30 -17.45 26.57
N ALA A 75 -0.42 -16.58 27.30
CA ALA A 75 -1.85 -16.71 27.49
C ALA A 75 -2.62 -16.68 26.16
N VAL A 76 -2.30 -15.74 25.26
CA VAL A 76 -2.93 -15.67 23.92
C VAL A 76 -2.60 -16.91 23.08
N MET A 77 -1.38 -17.44 23.15
CA MET A 77 -1.02 -18.67 22.43
C MET A 77 -1.79 -19.89 22.93
N ARG A 78 -2.03 -20.00 24.24
CA ARG A 78 -2.93 -21.01 24.80
C ARG A 78 -4.37 -20.82 24.35
N MET A 79 -4.87 -19.59 24.27
CA MET A 79 -6.22 -19.31 23.74
C MET A 79 -6.36 -19.78 22.29
N HIS A 80 -5.35 -19.56 21.44
CA HIS A 80 -5.35 -20.06 20.06
C HIS A 80 -5.35 -21.60 20.00
N ARG A 81 -4.53 -22.27 20.82
CA ARG A 81 -4.54 -23.74 20.95
C ARG A 81 -5.90 -24.24 21.38
N ASP A 82 -6.46 -23.70 22.46
CA ASP A 82 -7.74 -24.13 23.02
C ASP A 82 -8.88 -23.93 22.01
N ALA A 83 -8.85 -22.82 21.25
CA ALA A 83 -9.79 -22.59 20.15
C ALA A 83 -9.70 -23.67 19.06
N SER A 84 -8.52 -24.24 18.80
CA SER A 84 -8.37 -25.30 17.78
C SER A 84 -9.02 -26.62 18.21
N TYR A 85 -9.09 -26.87 19.52
CA TYR A 85 -9.84 -27.98 20.10
C TYR A 85 -11.34 -27.71 20.19
N ALA A 86 -11.76 -26.44 20.14
CA ALA A 86 -13.16 -26.05 20.11
C ALA A 86 -13.80 -26.14 18.70
N ILE A 87 -13.00 -26.35 17.63
CA ILE A 87 -13.53 -26.66 16.29
C ILE A 87 -14.21 -28.03 16.36
N PRO A 88 -15.53 -28.14 16.07
CA PRO A 88 -16.20 -29.42 16.11
C PRO A 88 -15.69 -30.37 15.02
N ASP A 89 -15.43 -31.62 15.35
CA ASP A 89 -14.96 -32.61 14.36
C ASP A 89 -15.98 -32.81 13.23
N SER A 90 -17.28 -32.67 13.53
CA SER A 90 -18.36 -32.82 12.54
C SER A 90 -18.39 -31.73 11.46
N THR A 91 -17.63 -30.64 11.61
CA THR A 91 -17.61 -29.52 10.65
C THR A 91 -16.37 -29.51 9.78
N VAL A 92 -15.47 -30.47 9.91
CA VAL A 92 -14.28 -30.58 9.04
C VAL A 92 -14.34 -31.90 8.31
N VAL A 93 -14.42 -31.87 6.98
CA VAL A 93 -14.49 -33.10 6.16
C VAL A 93 -13.14 -33.85 6.18
N ASP A 94 -12.04 -33.11 6.30
CA ASP A 94 -10.68 -33.64 6.37
C ASP A 94 -10.20 -33.74 7.84
N ASP A 95 -10.31 -34.94 8.41
CA ASP A 95 -9.83 -35.24 9.77
C ASP A 95 -8.32 -35.02 9.93
N GLN A 96 -7.53 -35.23 8.88
CA GLN A 96 -6.08 -35.06 8.93
C GLN A 96 -5.70 -33.59 9.04
N LEU A 97 -6.43 -32.72 8.35
CA LEU A 97 -6.26 -31.27 8.44
C LEU A 97 -6.49 -30.78 9.88
N LEU A 98 -7.60 -31.18 10.50
CA LEU A 98 -7.92 -30.76 11.87
C LEU A 98 -6.93 -31.32 12.90
N ALA A 99 -6.55 -32.59 12.76
CA ALA A 99 -5.52 -33.19 13.62
C ALA A 99 -4.17 -32.48 13.48
N ALA A 100 -3.74 -32.14 12.26
CA ALA A 100 -2.51 -31.40 12.02
C ALA A 100 -2.57 -29.98 12.63
N ALA A 101 -3.72 -29.32 12.57
CA ALA A 101 -3.91 -28.00 13.16
C ALA A 101 -3.73 -28.03 14.68
N ARG A 102 -4.40 -28.97 15.37
CA ARG A 102 -4.30 -29.17 16.83
C ARG A 102 -2.87 -29.49 17.25
N HIS A 103 -2.25 -30.47 16.59
CA HIS A 103 -0.87 -30.86 16.86
C HIS A 103 0.11 -29.68 16.70
N SER A 104 -0.05 -28.89 15.64
CA SER A 104 0.82 -27.73 15.43
C SER A 104 0.68 -26.67 16.51
N TRP A 105 -0.50 -26.52 17.12
CA TRP A 105 -0.71 -25.60 18.24
C TRP A 105 -0.17 -26.13 19.56
N ASP A 106 -0.26 -27.43 19.81
CA ASP A 106 0.38 -28.06 20.96
C ASP A 106 1.89 -27.83 20.92
N GLU A 107 2.53 -28.10 19.78
CA GLU A 107 3.96 -27.83 19.59
C GLU A 107 4.29 -26.34 19.70
N ALA A 108 3.45 -25.45 19.16
CA ALA A 108 3.67 -24.01 19.24
C ALA A 108 3.70 -23.51 20.70
N VAL A 109 2.75 -23.96 21.52
CA VAL A 109 2.68 -23.61 22.94
C VAL A 109 3.83 -24.25 23.71
N GLU A 110 4.08 -25.55 23.54
CA GLU A 110 5.13 -26.26 24.27
C GLU A 110 6.53 -25.64 24.04
N VAL A 111 6.90 -25.43 22.78
CA VAL A 111 8.20 -24.87 22.43
C VAL A 111 8.27 -23.39 22.81
N GLY A 112 7.18 -22.66 22.58
CA GLY A 112 7.11 -21.22 22.83
C GLY A 112 7.14 -20.83 24.31
N GLU A 113 6.52 -21.60 25.20
CA GLU A 113 6.60 -21.34 26.65
C GLU A 113 8.02 -21.57 27.19
N ARG A 114 8.76 -22.50 26.57
CA ARG A 114 10.12 -22.87 26.95
C ARG A 114 11.17 -21.86 26.46
N TYR A 115 11.07 -21.40 25.22
CA TYR A 115 12.11 -20.60 24.56
C TYR A 115 11.68 -19.19 24.17
N GLY A 116 10.39 -18.87 24.32
CA GLY A 116 9.78 -17.66 23.80
C GLY A 116 9.49 -17.72 22.31
N TYR A 117 9.08 -16.58 21.75
CA TYR A 117 8.74 -16.44 20.32
C TYR A 117 9.59 -15.37 19.68
N ARG A 118 9.94 -15.55 18.40
CA ARG A 118 10.73 -14.57 17.65
C ARG A 118 9.90 -13.38 17.16
N ASN A 119 8.57 -13.52 17.13
CA ASN A 119 7.65 -12.55 16.57
C ASN A 119 6.47 -12.32 17.54
N ALA A 120 6.17 -11.06 17.84
CA ALA A 120 5.01 -10.70 18.66
C ALA A 120 3.67 -10.88 17.92
N GLN A 121 3.69 -10.82 16.59
CA GLN A 121 2.58 -11.13 15.69
C GLN A 121 3.12 -11.92 14.51
N ALA A 122 2.43 -13.00 14.13
CA ALA A 122 2.86 -13.85 13.02
C ALA A 122 1.93 -13.79 11.79
N THR A 123 0.62 -13.63 12.01
CA THR A 123 -0.40 -13.80 10.97
C THR A 123 -1.39 -12.63 10.89
N VAL A 124 -1.79 -12.29 9.65
CA VAL A 124 -2.81 -11.30 9.30
C VAL A 124 -3.40 -11.66 7.94
N LEU A 125 -4.71 -11.56 7.76
CA LEU A 125 -5.33 -11.72 6.44
C LEU A 125 -5.45 -10.36 5.78
N ALA A 126 -4.42 -9.97 5.04
CA ALA A 126 -4.36 -8.71 4.30
C ALA A 126 -5.14 -8.79 2.96
N PRO A 127 -5.47 -7.65 2.32
CA PRO A 127 -6.02 -7.65 0.97
C PRO A 127 -5.03 -8.27 -0.01
N THR A 128 -5.48 -9.25 -0.79
CA THR A 128 -4.64 -9.95 -1.77
C THR A 128 -4.90 -9.53 -3.21
N GLY A 129 -5.73 -8.51 -3.47
CA GLY A 129 -6.23 -8.15 -4.82
C GLY A 129 -5.20 -8.25 -5.95
N THR A 130 -4.11 -7.48 -5.92
CA THR A 130 -3.11 -7.51 -7.01
C THR A 130 -2.36 -8.85 -7.10
N ILE A 131 -2.01 -9.45 -5.95
CA ILE A 131 -1.19 -10.66 -5.90
C ILE A 131 -2.01 -11.93 -6.19
N SER A 132 -3.30 -11.96 -5.86
CA SER A 132 -4.20 -13.07 -6.17
C SER A 132 -4.39 -13.18 -7.68
N PHE A 133 -4.46 -12.07 -8.40
CA PHE A 133 -4.45 -12.08 -9.87
C PHE A 133 -3.14 -12.62 -10.44
N LEU A 134 -1.99 -12.27 -9.85
CA LEU A 134 -0.69 -12.81 -10.27
C LEU A 134 -0.60 -14.32 -10.03
N MET A 135 -1.25 -14.82 -8.98
CA MET A 135 -1.30 -16.24 -8.61
C MET A 135 -2.44 -17.02 -9.32
N ASP A 136 -3.18 -16.38 -10.24
CA ASP A 136 -4.37 -16.94 -10.92
C ASP A 136 -5.42 -17.52 -9.93
N CYS A 137 -5.62 -16.83 -8.80
CA CYS A 137 -6.64 -17.18 -7.82
C CYS A 137 -8.01 -16.63 -8.24
N ASP A 138 -9.04 -17.47 -8.19
CA ASP A 138 -10.42 -17.05 -8.47
C ASP A 138 -11.03 -16.19 -7.36
N THR A 139 -10.56 -16.35 -6.11
CA THR A 139 -11.04 -15.63 -4.93
C THR A 139 -9.89 -14.96 -4.15
N THR A 140 -10.17 -13.83 -3.50
CA THR A 140 -9.21 -13.04 -2.70
C THR A 140 -9.29 -13.39 -1.22
N GLY A 141 -8.16 -13.53 -0.54
CA GLY A 141 -8.11 -13.78 0.89
C GLY A 141 -9.01 -14.96 1.31
N ILE A 142 -9.97 -14.64 2.16
CA ILE A 142 -11.04 -15.55 2.59
C ILE A 142 -12.40 -15.20 1.97
N GLU A 143 -12.47 -14.38 0.94
CA GLU A 143 -13.73 -14.01 0.27
C GLU A 143 -14.38 -15.23 -0.42
N PRO A 144 -15.73 -15.29 -0.50
CA PRO A 144 -16.38 -16.14 -1.48
C PRO A 144 -16.09 -15.62 -2.88
N ASP A 145 -16.49 -16.37 -3.89
CA ASP A 145 -16.41 -15.83 -5.25
C ASP A 145 -17.32 -14.61 -5.41
N PHE A 146 -16.84 -13.57 -6.08
CA PHE A 146 -17.59 -12.33 -6.25
C PHE A 146 -18.82 -12.55 -7.13
N SER A 147 -18.61 -13.23 -8.26
CA SER A 147 -19.62 -13.65 -9.23
C SER A 147 -19.03 -14.78 -10.07
N LEU A 148 -19.85 -15.75 -10.46
CA LEU A 148 -19.42 -16.88 -11.29
C LEU A 148 -18.93 -16.44 -12.68
N VAL A 149 -19.44 -15.31 -13.17
CA VAL A 149 -19.01 -14.67 -14.41
C VAL A 149 -18.65 -13.22 -14.15
N LYS A 150 -17.49 -12.80 -14.65
CA LYS A 150 -16.92 -11.47 -14.47
C LYS A 150 -16.66 -10.82 -15.81
N PHE A 151 -16.98 -9.54 -15.96
CA PHE A 151 -16.68 -8.77 -17.17
C PHE A 151 -15.47 -7.87 -16.94
N LYS A 152 -14.48 -7.97 -17.84
CA LYS A 152 -13.29 -7.12 -17.83
C LYS A 152 -13.31 -6.19 -19.03
N GLU A 153 -13.33 -4.87 -18.78
CA GLU A 153 -13.12 -3.88 -19.85
C GLU A 153 -11.67 -3.93 -20.35
N LEU A 154 -11.51 -4.01 -21.67
CA LEU A 154 -10.20 -4.04 -22.31
C LEU A 154 -9.70 -2.62 -22.58
N VAL A 155 -8.38 -2.42 -22.47
CA VAL A 155 -7.72 -1.15 -22.82
C VAL A 155 -7.81 -0.97 -24.34
N GLY A 156 -8.80 -0.20 -24.79
CA GLY A 156 -9.16 -0.07 -26.21
C GLY A 156 -10.66 -0.15 -26.50
N GLY A 157 -11.48 -0.47 -25.49
CA GLY A 157 -12.92 -0.68 -25.62
C GLY A 157 -13.27 -2.16 -25.83
N GLY A 158 -14.49 -2.53 -25.45
CA GLY A 158 -14.97 -3.92 -25.42
C GLY A 158 -14.84 -4.57 -24.03
N GLN A 159 -15.61 -5.63 -23.83
CA GLN A 159 -15.64 -6.42 -22.60
C GLN A 159 -15.22 -7.87 -22.89
N MET A 160 -14.44 -8.45 -21.98
CA MET A 160 -14.10 -9.87 -21.98
C MET A 160 -14.82 -10.54 -20.82
N THR A 161 -15.61 -11.56 -21.14
CA THR A 161 -16.26 -12.43 -20.15
C THR A 161 -15.25 -13.44 -19.62
N ILE A 162 -15.15 -13.56 -18.30
CA ILE A 162 -14.30 -14.52 -17.61
C ILE A 162 -15.20 -15.34 -16.69
N ALA A 163 -15.45 -16.59 -17.06
CA ALA A 163 -16.10 -17.56 -16.19
C ALA A 163 -15.12 -18.09 -15.14
N ASN A 164 -15.62 -18.39 -13.94
CA ASN A 164 -14.84 -18.97 -12.86
C ASN A 164 -14.35 -20.37 -13.25
N LYS A 165 -13.02 -20.55 -13.29
CA LYS A 165 -12.36 -21.80 -13.71
C LYS A 165 -12.53 -22.95 -12.70
N THR A 166 -13.01 -22.64 -11.50
CA THR A 166 -13.29 -23.62 -10.44
C THR A 166 -14.64 -24.33 -10.63
N ILE A 167 -15.55 -23.82 -11.46
CA ILE A 167 -16.87 -24.45 -11.68
C ILE A 167 -16.75 -25.91 -12.16
N PRO A 168 -15.93 -26.25 -13.18
CA PRO A 168 -15.78 -27.64 -13.61
C PRO A 168 -15.19 -28.57 -12.55
N LEU A 169 -14.29 -28.04 -11.69
CA LEU A 169 -13.71 -28.79 -10.57
C LEU A 169 -14.79 -29.13 -9.53
N ALA A 170 -15.60 -28.13 -9.17
CA ALA A 170 -16.71 -28.30 -8.23
C ALA A 170 -17.72 -29.35 -8.73
N LEU A 171 -18.17 -29.21 -9.99
CA LEU A 171 -19.13 -30.14 -10.58
C LEU A 171 -18.57 -31.57 -10.66
N ARG A 172 -17.28 -31.74 -11.00
CA ARG A 172 -16.64 -33.06 -10.98
C ARG A 172 -16.63 -33.67 -9.57
N THR A 173 -16.33 -32.88 -8.54
CA THR A 173 -16.38 -33.32 -7.13
C THR A 173 -17.80 -33.70 -6.70
N LEU A 174 -18.81 -32.99 -7.20
CA LEU A 174 -20.23 -33.26 -6.95
C LEU A 174 -20.80 -34.45 -7.76
N GLY A 175 -19.99 -35.07 -8.62
CA GLY A 175 -20.34 -36.30 -9.33
C GLY A 175 -20.95 -36.13 -10.72
N TYR A 176 -20.95 -34.91 -11.27
CA TYR A 176 -21.40 -34.67 -12.65
C TYR A 176 -20.39 -35.23 -13.66
N ASN A 177 -20.90 -35.72 -14.79
CA ASN A 177 -20.08 -36.23 -15.88
C ASN A 177 -19.59 -35.11 -16.82
N ASP A 178 -18.62 -35.39 -17.69
CA ASP A 178 -17.99 -34.36 -18.54
C ASP A 178 -19.01 -33.65 -19.47
N ALA A 179 -20.05 -34.34 -19.94
CA ALA A 179 -21.08 -33.73 -20.80
C ALA A 179 -22.03 -32.80 -20.03
N GLU A 180 -22.40 -33.18 -18.79
CA GLU A 180 -23.17 -32.32 -17.88
C GLU A 180 -22.36 -31.08 -17.49
N ILE A 181 -21.06 -31.25 -17.20
CA ILE A 181 -20.16 -30.16 -16.87
C ILE A 181 -20.07 -29.15 -18.02
N GLU A 182 -19.82 -29.62 -19.25
CA GLU A 182 -19.75 -28.76 -20.44
C GLU A 182 -21.07 -28.00 -20.67
N GLN A 183 -22.21 -28.67 -20.46
CA GLN A 183 -23.53 -28.04 -20.59
C GLN A 183 -23.77 -26.95 -19.54
N ILE A 184 -23.43 -27.21 -18.27
CA ILE A 184 -23.59 -26.25 -17.18
C ILE A 184 -22.61 -25.08 -17.34
N GLU A 185 -21.36 -25.34 -17.74
CA GLU A 185 -20.35 -24.29 -17.98
C GLU A 185 -20.76 -23.37 -19.13
N ALA A 186 -21.29 -23.93 -20.22
CA ALA A 186 -21.83 -23.16 -21.33
C ALA A 186 -23.01 -22.28 -20.87
N PHE A 187 -23.95 -22.85 -20.11
CA PHE A 187 -25.08 -22.12 -19.55
C PHE A 187 -24.63 -20.94 -18.66
N VAL A 188 -23.70 -21.18 -17.73
CA VAL A 188 -23.18 -20.13 -16.85
C VAL A 188 -22.50 -19.02 -17.65
N THR A 189 -21.71 -19.39 -18.65
CA THR A 189 -21.00 -18.42 -19.50
C THR A 189 -21.96 -17.54 -20.32
N GLU A 190 -23.07 -18.11 -20.78
CA GLU A 190 -24.09 -17.41 -21.56
C GLU A 190 -25.01 -16.54 -20.68
N HIS A 191 -25.45 -17.06 -19.54
CA HIS A 191 -26.49 -16.43 -18.70
C HIS A 191 -25.95 -15.64 -17.50
N GLY A 192 -24.66 -15.77 -17.17
CA GLY A 192 -24.05 -15.11 -16.02
C GLY A 192 -24.48 -15.67 -14.65
N THR A 193 -25.36 -16.68 -14.63
CA THR A 193 -25.87 -17.35 -13.43
C THR A 193 -25.87 -18.86 -13.63
N ILE A 194 -25.77 -19.60 -12.53
CA ILE A 194 -25.91 -21.06 -12.52
C ILE A 194 -27.34 -21.50 -12.21
N VAL A 195 -28.20 -20.58 -11.78
CA VAL A 195 -29.60 -20.86 -11.46
C VAL A 195 -30.33 -21.27 -12.74
N GLY A 196 -30.97 -22.44 -12.71
CA GLY A 196 -31.67 -23.00 -13.87
C GLY A 196 -30.77 -23.72 -14.87
N ALA A 197 -29.48 -23.91 -14.57
CA ALA A 197 -28.58 -24.67 -15.43
C ALA A 197 -29.12 -26.09 -15.66
N PRO A 198 -29.26 -26.56 -16.92
CA PRO A 198 -29.81 -27.88 -17.22
C PRO A 198 -29.03 -29.00 -16.53
N GLY A 199 -29.75 -29.91 -15.87
CA GLY A 199 -29.15 -31.09 -15.22
C GLY A 199 -28.53 -30.81 -13.85
N LEU A 200 -28.38 -29.55 -13.42
CA LEU A 200 -27.92 -29.23 -12.07
C LEU A 200 -28.99 -29.56 -11.03
N LEU A 201 -28.59 -30.29 -9.98
CA LEU A 201 -29.44 -30.59 -8.83
C LEU A 201 -29.56 -29.39 -7.90
N ASP A 202 -30.79 -29.09 -7.44
CA ASP A 202 -31.07 -27.97 -6.54
C ASP A 202 -30.26 -28.03 -5.23
N GLU A 203 -29.99 -29.23 -4.72
CA GLU A 203 -29.21 -29.42 -3.49
C GLU A 203 -27.74 -28.96 -3.63
N HIS A 204 -27.23 -28.88 -4.86
CA HIS A 204 -25.87 -28.42 -5.14
C HIS A 204 -25.77 -26.90 -5.31
N LEU A 205 -26.89 -26.18 -5.43
CA LEU A 205 -26.89 -24.73 -5.70
C LEU A 205 -26.10 -23.94 -4.67
N SER A 206 -26.19 -24.28 -3.38
CA SER A 206 -25.50 -23.54 -2.30
C SER A 206 -23.97 -23.59 -2.41
N VAL A 207 -23.41 -24.55 -3.15
CA VAL A 207 -21.97 -24.63 -3.42
C VAL A 207 -21.50 -23.45 -4.26
N PHE A 208 -22.38 -22.91 -5.11
CA PHE A 208 -22.10 -21.85 -6.07
C PHE A 208 -22.66 -20.49 -5.64
N ASP A 209 -23.07 -20.33 -4.38
CA ASP A 209 -23.48 -19.03 -3.83
C ASP A 209 -22.29 -18.06 -3.86
N VAL A 210 -22.56 -16.81 -4.25
CA VAL A 210 -21.57 -15.78 -4.56
C VAL A 210 -21.68 -14.57 -3.63
N ALA A 211 -20.74 -13.64 -3.70
CA ALA A 211 -20.74 -12.45 -2.85
C ALA A 211 -21.80 -11.42 -3.28
N VAL A 212 -22.13 -11.36 -4.57
CA VAL A 212 -23.16 -10.48 -5.15
C VAL A 212 -23.91 -11.22 -6.27
N GLY A 213 -25.20 -10.93 -6.43
CA GLY A 213 -26.06 -11.55 -7.45
C GLY A 213 -27.33 -12.17 -6.86
N GLU A 214 -28.06 -12.93 -7.69
CA GLU A 214 -29.33 -13.57 -7.29
C GLU A 214 -29.17 -14.48 -6.07
N ARG A 215 -28.06 -15.23 -6.00
CA ARG A 215 -27.69 -16.10 -4.89
C ARG A 215 -26.55 -15.51 -4.06
N ALA A 216 -26.70 -14.26 -3.65
CA ALA A 216 -25.75 -13.57 -2.78
C ALA A 216 -25.75 -14.17 -1.36
N ILE A 217 -24.56 -14.48 -0.85
CA ILE A 217 -24.35 -14.88 0.55
C ILE A 217 -24.75 -13.73 1.46
N SER A 218 -25.53 -14.05 2.50
CA SER A 218 -26.00 -13.04 3.46
C SER A 218 -24.84 -12.35 4.19
N ALA A 219 -25.05 -11.10 4.62
CA ALA A 219 -24.09 -10.38 5.44
C ALA A 219 -23.67 -11.18 6.69
N HIS A 220 -24.65 -11.85 7.31
CA HIS A 220 -24.42 -12.72 8.45
C HIS A 220 -23.58 -13.96 8.10
N GLY A 221 -23.74 -14.54 6.90
CA GLY A 221 -22.89 -15.61 6.38
C GLY A 221 -21.42 -15.21 6.26
N HIS A 222 -21.17 -14.01 5.71
CA HIS A 222 -19.81 -13.42 5.68
C HIS A 222 -19.24 -13.26 7.09
N ILE A 223 -20.04 -12.73 8.03
CA ILE A 223 -19.64 -12.48 9.42
C ILE A 223 -19.34 -13.79 10.16
N LYS A 224 -20.16 -14.84 9.99
CA LYS A 224 -19.90 -16.16 10.58
C LYS A 224 -18.59 -16.77 10.05
N MET A 225 -18.30 -16.62 8.75
CA MET A 225 -17.03 -17.08 8.20
C MET A 225 -15.83 -16.35 8.83
N MET A 226 -15.92 -15.02 8.95
CA MET A 226 -14.89 -14.23 9.63
C MET A 226 -14.73 -14.65 11.09
N GLY A 227 -15.84 -14.87 11.81
CA GLY A 227 -15.85 -15.35 13.19
C GLY A 227 -15.23 -16.74 13.36
N ALA A 228 -15.40 -17.63 12.38
CA ALA A 228 -14.80 -18.96 12.41
C ALA A 228 -13.26 -18.93 12.32
N VAL A 229 -12.70 -18.01 11.55
CA VAL A 229 -11.23 -17.94 11.33
C VAL A 229 -10.52 -16.95 12.25
N GLN A 230 -11.21 -15.93 12.78
CA GLN A 230 -10.62 -14.87 13.61
C GLN A 230 -9.88 -15.40 14.87
N PRO A 231 -10.37 -16.45 15.57
CA PRO A 231 -9.65 -17.05 16.69
C PRO A 231 -8.27 -17.58 16.34
N PHE A 232 -7.94 -17.74 15.05
CA PHE A 232 -6.67 -18.28 14.60
C PHE A 232 -5.80 -17.25 13.88
N ILE A 233 -6.15 -15.97 13.93
CA ILE A 233 -5.33 -14.89 13.36
C ILE A 233 -4.84 -13.98 14.47
N SER A 234 -3.53 -13.73 14.53
CA SER A 234 -2.97 -12.82 15.53
C SER A 234 -3.28 -11.35 15.27
N GLY A 235 -3.24 -10.92 14.00
CA GLY A 235 -3.73 -9.62 13.54
C GLY A 235 -5.24 -9.61 13.28
N ALA A 236 -5.66 -8.79 12.32
CA ALA A 236 -7.06 -8.68 11.88
C ALA A 236 -7.29 -9.35 10.51
N ILE A 237 -8.54 -9.29 10.03
CA ILE A 237 -8.98 -9.80 8.75
C ILE A 237 -9.42 -8.62 7.89
N SER A 238 -8.87 -8.52 6.68
CA SER A 238 -9.25 -7.51 5.69
C SER A 238 -10.15 -8.13 4.62
N LYS A 239 -11.30 -8.62 5.08
CA LYS A 239 -12.40 -9.17 4.28
C LYS A 239 -13.57 -8.19 4.33
N THR A 240 -14.24 -7.99 3.20
CA THR A 240 -15.43 -7.15 3.06
C THR A 240 -16.70 -7.97 3.26
N VAL A 241 -17.65 -7.40 3.99
CA VAL A 241 -19.03 -7.89 4.06
C VAL A 241 -19.84 -7.14 3.02
N ASN A 242 -20.22 -7.83 1.94
CA ASN A 242 -21.08 -7.26 0.92
C ASN A 242 -22.53 -7.27 1.41
N MET A 243 -23.22 -6.17 1.17
CA MET A 243 -24.60 -5.96 1.58
C MET A 243 -25.39 -5.37 0.40
N PRO A 244 -26.65 -5.77 0.17
CA PRO A 244 -27.46 -5.23 -0.91
C PRO A 244 -27.75 -3.74 -0.70
N ALA A 245 -28.06 -3.02 -1.78
CA ALA A 245 -28.40 -1.59 -1.74
C ALA A 245 -29.60 -1.29 -0.81
N SER A 246 -30.50 -2.26 -0.62
CA SER A 246 -31.65 -2.21 0.28
C SER A 246 -31.31 -2.27 1.78
N SER A 247 -30.05 -2.52 2.15
CA SER A 247 -29.65 -2.68 3.56
C SER A 247 -29.85 -1.39 4.35
N THR A 248 -30.51 -1.49 5.50
CA THR A 248 -30.83 -0.35 6.37
C THR A 248 -29.70 -0.01 7.34
N VAL A 249 -29.88 1.06 8.11
CA VAL A 249 -28.93 1.42 9.18
C VAL A 249 -28.94 0.35 10.28
N GLU A 250 -30.10 -0.19 10.60
CA GLU A 250 -30.30 -1.25 11.58
C GLU A 250 -29.62 -2.56 11.16
N ASP A 251 -29.65 -2.89 9.86
CA ASP A 251 -28.92 -4.05 9.33
C ASP A 251 -27.39 -3.89 9.53
N ILE A 252 -26.88 -2.68 9.29
CA ILE A 252 -25.45 -2.36 9.47
C ILE A 252 -25.09 -2.37 10.96
N GLU A 253 -25.93 -1.80 11.82
CA GLU A 253 -25.74 -1.87 13.28
C GLU A 253 -25.70 -3.34 13.75
N GLY A 254 -26.67 -4.15 13.31
CA GLY A 254 -26.73 -5.58 13.59
C GLY A 254 -25.46 -6.31 13.16
N ALA A 255 -24.93 -5.99 11.98
CA ALA A 255 -23.68 -6.56 11.49
C ALA A 255 -22.47 -6.25 12.40
N TYR A 256 -22.35 -5.01 12.90
CA TYR A 256 -21.29 -4.66 13.86
C TYR A 256 -21.47 -5.35 15.21
N ILE A 257 -22.70 -5.45 15.71
CA ILE A 257 -22.99 -6.14 16.98
C ILE A 257 -22.69 -7.65 16.87
N ASP A 258 -23.09 -8.29 15.78
CA ASP A 258 -22.79 -9.70 15.53
C ASP A 258 -21.29 -9.95 15.39
N ALA A 259 -20.59 -9.07 14.67
CA ALA A 259 -19.14 -9.16 14.54
C ALA A 259 -18.42 -9.03 15.89
N TRP A 260 -18.86 -8.09 16.73
CA TRP A 260 -18.35 -7.93 18.10
C TRP A 260 -18.60 -9.18 18.95
N ARG A 261 -19.81 -9.76 18.91
CA ARG A 261 -20.15 -11.00 19.64
C ARG A 261 -19.29 -12.19 19.22
N LEU A 262 -18.92 -12.25 17.95
CA LEU A 262 -18.04 -13.29 17.40
C LEU A 262 -16.53 -12.99 17.60
N GLY A 263 -16.18 -11.88 18.26
CA GLY A 263 -14.79 -11.51 18.53
C GLY A 263 -14.02 -11.05 17.30
N ILE A 264 -14.70 -10.61 16.24
CA ILE A 264 -14.09 -10.06 15.03
C ILE A 264 -13.39 -8.75 15.37
N LYS A 265 -12.09 -8.65 15.04
CA LYS A 265 -11.25 -7.51 15.42
C LYS A 265 -11.44 -6.29 14.50
N ALA A 266 -11.82 -6.52 13.25
CA ALA A 266 -12.08 -5.47 12.27
C ALA A 266 -13.18 -5.92 11.30
N LEU A 267 -14.14 -5.03 11.05
CA LEU A 267 -15.24 -5.27 10.11
C LEU A 267 -15.23 -4.16 9.06
N ALA A 268 -15.19 -4.56 7.79
CA ALA A 268 -15.38 -3.66 6.66
C ALA A 268 -16.69 -4.04 5.97
N ILE A 269 -17.59 -3.07 5.80
CA ILE A 269 -18.86 -3.26 5.11
C ILE A 269 -18.82 -2.54 3.78
N TYR A 270 -19.37 -3.18 2.76
CA TYR A 270 -19.67 -2.56 1.48
C TYR A 270 -21.15 -2.75 1.15
N ARG A 271 -21.90 -1.65 1.22
CA ARG A 271 -23.28 -1.61 0.74
C ARG A 271 -23.28 -1.30 -0.75
N ASP A 272 -23.95 -2.10 -1.55
CA ASP A 272 -24.02 -1.88 -2.98
C ASP A 272 -24.57 -0.48 -3.32
N GLY A 273 -24.06 0.12 -4.40
CA GLY A 273 -24.36 1.50 -4.80
C GLY A 273 -23.70 2.59 -3.94
N SER A 274 -22.93 2.26 -2.89
CA SER A 274 -22.28 3.26 -2.03
C SER A 274 -21.00 3.91 -2.62
N LYS A 275 -20.50 3.45 -3.77
CA LYS A 275 -19.33 4.01 -4.48
C LYS A 275 -19.64 4.20 -5.96
N THR A 276 -19.20 5.33 -6.53
CA THR A 276 -19.47 5.76 -7.91
C THR A 276 -18.68 5.01 -8.99
N ALA A 277 -17.51 4.43 -8.65
CA ALA A 277 -16.70 3.63 -9.55
C ALA A 277 -16.41 2.26 -8.91
N GLN A 278 -16.83 1.19 -9.59
CA GLN A 278 -16.59 -0.20 -9.18
C GLN A 278 -15.60 -0.84 -10.15
N ALA A 279 -14.62 -1.58 -9.62
CA ALA A 279 -13.61 -2.25 -10.45
C ALA A 279 -14.13 -3.57 -11.08
N LEU A 280 -15.21 -4.12 -10.55
CA LEU A 280 -15.89 -5.32 -11.04
C LEU A 280 -17.39 -5.00 -11.10
N ARG A 281 -18.02 -5.34 -12.23
CA ARG A 281 -19.46 -5.18 -12.47
C ARG A 281 -20.09 -6.52 -12.82
N THR A 282 -21.36 -6.69 -12.48
CA THR A 282 -22.19 -7.84 -12.85
C THR A 282 -23.51 -7.36 -13.45
N ASP A 283 -24.11 -8.12 -14.37
CA ASP A 283 -25.39 -7.76 -15.01
C ASP A 283 -26.54 -7.59 -13.99
N ALA A 284 -26.48 -8.29 -12.85
CA ALA A 284 -27.42 -8.12 -11.74
C ALA A 284 -27.43 -6.70 -11.12
N GLN A 285 -26.39 -5.89 -11.38
CA GLN A 285 -26.32 -4.51 -10.94
C GLN A 285 -27.01 -3.54 -11.91
N ASP A 286 -27.26 -3.96 -13.16
CA ASP A 286 -27.99 -3.15 -14.14
C ASP A 286 -29.53 -3.30 -13.99
N GLU A 287 -30.00 -4.38 -13.36
CA GLU A 287 -31.43 -4.68 -13.17
C GLU A 287 -32.01 -4.30 -11.80
N ALA A 288 -31.20 -3.77 -10.88
CA ALA A 288 -31.68 -3.32 -9.57
C ALA A 288 -32.52 -2.03 -9.68
N ALA A 289 -33.80 -2.19 -10.03
CA ALA A 289 -34.81 -1.18 -9.73
C ALA A 289 -34.81 -0.91 -8.22
N ALA A 290 -34.62 0.35 -7.84
CA ALA A 290 -34.66 0.80 -6.45
C ALA A 290 -35.95 0.27 -5.77
N PRO A 291 -35.87 -0.36 -4.59
CA PRO A 291 -37.07 -0.81 -3.89
C PRO A 291 -37.90 0.39 -3.43
N ASP A 292 -39.22 0.21 -3.55
CA ASP A 292 -40.28 1.17 -3.26
C ASP A 292 -40.15 1.86 -1.88
N GLY A 293 -40.37 3.18 -1.89
CA GLY A 293 -41.21 3.80 -0.85
C GLY A 293 -40.70 5.04 -0.12
N LEU A 294 -39.48 5.54 -0.34
CA LEU A 294 -39.03 6.78 0.32
C LEU A 294 -38.60 7.90 -0.62
N TYR A 295 -38.11 7.57 -1.83
CA TYR A 295 -37.68 8.57 -2.80
C TYR A 295 -37.99 8.08 -4.22
N THR A 296 -38.74 8.87 -4.97
CA THR A 296 -38.87 8.69 -6.42
C THR A 296 -37.54 9.00 -7.11
N LYS A 297 -37.36 8.56 -8.36
CA LYS A 297 -36.18 8.96 -9.16
C LYS A 297 -35.98 10.48 -9.18
N ALA A 298 -37.07 11.25 -9.17
CA ALA A 298 -37.04 12.70 -9.07
C ALA A 298 -36.56 13.21 -7.70
N ASP A 299 -36.89 12.51 -6.61
CA ASP A 299 -36.39 12.87 -5.28
C ASP A 299 -34.92 12.52 -5.11
N VAL A 300 -34.47 11.41 -5.70
CA VAL A 300 -33.06 11.04 -5.79
C VAL A 300 -32.29 12.05 -6.65
N ASP A 301 -32.85 12.48 -7.78
CA ASP A 301 -32.25 13.51 -8.64
C ASP A 301 -32.19 14.88 -7.94
N ALA A 302 -33.21 15.25 -7.15
CA ALA A 302 -33.23 16.49 -6.38
C ALA A 302 -32.25 16.45 -5.18
N LEU A 303 -32.14 15.31 -4.50
CA LEU A 303 -31.14 15.09 -3.45
C LEU A 303 -29.73 15.02 -4.02
N LEU A 304 -29.55 14.44 -5.22
CA LEU A 304 -28.31 14.49 -5.97
C LEU A 304 -27.98 15.92 -6.38
N GLU A 305 -28.94 16.72 -6.87
CA GLU A 305 -28.70 18.13 -7.17
C GLU A 305 -28.33 18.92 -5.91
N HIS A 306 -29.00 18.70 -4.79
CA HIS A 306 -28.70 19.37 -3.53
C HIS A 306 -27.35 18.94 -2.93
N ALA A 307 -27.03 17.64 -2.94
CA ALA A 307 -25.76 17.11 -2.48
C ALA A 307 -24.61 17.49 -3.43
N VAL A 308 -24.88 17.61 -4.73
CA VAL A 308 -23.93 18.15 -5.72
C VAL A 308 -23.76 19.65 -5.52
N LEU A 309 -24.79 20.39 -5.11
CA LEU A 309 -24.70 21.82 -4.78
C LEU A 309 -23.94 22.06 -3.46
N GLU A 310 -24.16 21.25 -2.43
CA GLU A 310 -23.40 21.28 -1.17
C GLU A 310 -21.95 20.81 -1.35
N ALA A 311 -21.71 19.75 -2.13
CA ALA A 311 -20.36 19.29 -2.48
C ALA A 311 -19.64 20.24 -3.45
N LYS A 312 -20.37 21.07 -4.19
CA LYS A 312 -19.82 22.19 -4.98
C LYS A 312 -19.52 23.44 -4.12
N GLY A 313 -19.88 23.43 -2.83
CA GLY A 313 -19.54 24.47 -1.87
C GLY A 313 -18.04 24.56 -1.57
N ASP A 314 -17.31 23.46 -1.73
CA ASP A 314 -15.84 23.44 -1.78
C ASP A 314 -15.39 23.22 -3.23
N ALA A 315 -14.79 24.27 -3.79
CA ALA A 315 -14.53 24.42 -5.22
C ALA A 315 -13.89 23.19 -5.88
N MET A 316 -14.53 22.66 -6.94
CA MET A 316 -13.79 21.94 -7.99
C MET A 316 -12.58 22.80 -8.39
N PRO A 317 -11.37 22.24 -8.54
CA PRO A 317 -10.23 23.02 -9.01
C PRO A 317 -10.53 23.57 -10.41
N ALA A 318 -11.02 24.80 -10.48
CA ALA A 318 -11.20 25.51 -11.72
C ALA A 318 -9.80 25.82 -12.25
N ARG A 319 -9.55 25.47 -13.51
CA ARG A 319 -8.26 25.74 -14.15
C ARG A 319 -7.91 27.22 -14.05
N ARG A 320 -6.89 27.56 -13.26
CA ARG A 320 -6.32 28.89 -13.16
C ARG A 320 -5.47 29.16 -14.40
N ARG A 321 -6.08 29.70 -15.45
CA ARG A 321 -5.36 30.02 -16.70
C ARG A 321 -4.29 31.09 -16.45
N MET A 322 -3.18 30.97 -17.17
CA MET A 322 -2.12 31.99 -17.13
C MET A 322 -2.62 33.31 -17.74
N PRO A 323 -2.22 34.47 -17.17
CA PRO A 323 -2.45 35.77 -17.78
C PRO A 323 -1.84 35.89 -19.19
N ARG A 324 -2.44 36.74 -20.03
CA ARG A 324 -1.94 36.99 -21.41
C ARG A 324 -0.52 37.54 -21.41
N GLU A 325 -0.20 38.41 -20.46
CA GLU A 325 1.13 38.95 -20.18
C GLU A 325 1.58 38.46 -18.81
N ARG A 326 2.80 37.93 -18.71
CA ARG A 326 3.30 37.29 -17.49
C ARG A 326 4.82 37.30 -17.42
N GLN A 327 5.35 37.20 -16.22
CA GLN A 327 6.78 37.00 -16.01
C GLN A 327 7.16 35.55 -16.30
N SER A 328 8.35 35.35 -16.86
CA SER A 328 8.89 34.02 -17.09
C SER A 328 10.39 33.98 -16.85
N LEU A 329 10.86 32.83 -16.36
CA LEU A 329 12.27 32.53 -16.18
C LEU A 329 12.69 31.59 -17.31
N THR A 330 13.70 31.98 -18.08
CA THR A 330 14.26 31.12 -19.14
C THR A 330 15.66 30.66 -18.76
N HIS A 331 15.90 29.35 -18.84
CA HIS A 331 17.16 28.71 -18.48
C HIS A 331 17.63 27.82 -19.62
N LYS A 332 18.87 28.06 -20.09
CA LYS A 332 19.53 27.19 -21.06
C LYS A 332 20.13 25.99 -20.32
N PHE A 333 19.92 24.78 -20.85
CA PHE A 333 20.51 23.58 -20.31
C PHE A 333 21.17 22.72 -21.40
N SER A 334 22.04 21.82 -20.96
CA SER A 334 22.67 20.78 -21.77
C SER A 334 22.75 19.51 -20.94
N ILE A 335 22.23 18.39 -21.45
CA ILE A 335 22.27 17.07 -20.80
C ILE A 335 22.73 16.05 -21.85
N GLY A 336 23.85 15.38 -21.60
CA GLY A 336 24.32 14.31 -22.50
C GLY A 336 24.56 14.78 -23.95
N GLY A 337 24.90 16.06 -24.15
CA GLY A 337 25.08 16.66 -25.48
C GLY A 337 23.81 17.20 -26.14
N HIS A 338 22.64 17.04 -25.52
CA HIS A 338 21.39 17.65 -25.96
C HIS A 338 21.18 19.00 -25.29
N GLU A 339 21.13 20.07 -26.07
CA GLU A 339 20.83 21.42 -25.59
C GLU A 339 19.34 21.75 -25.70
N GLY A 340 18.87 22.68 -24.87
CA GLY A 340 17.53 23.23 -24.94
C GLY A 340 17.34 24.36 -23.94
N TYR A 341 16.15 24.95 -23.95
CA TYR A 341 15.74 25.97 -22.99
C TYR A 341 14.49 25.54 -22.23
N ILE A 342 14.46 25.81 -20.94
CA ILE A 342 13.27 25.72 -20.09
C ILE A 342 12.76 27.14 -19.88
N THR A 343 11.51 27.40 -20.21
CA THR A 343 10.84 28.67 -19.89
C THR A 343 9.70 28.39 -18.92
N ALA A 344 9.85 28.84 -17.67
CA ALA A 344 8.82 28.72 -16.63
C ALA A 344 8.02 30.01 -16.52
N GLY A 345 6.71 29.95 -16.77
CA GLY A 345 5.78 31.05 -16.58
C GLY A 345 5.29 31.11 -15.13
N VAL A 346 5.29 32.31 -14.55
CA VAL A 346 5.01 32.53 -13.13
C VAL A 346 3.72 33.35 -12.97
N TYR A 347 2.90 33.00 -11.98
CA TYR A 347 1.74 33.79 -11.57
C TYR A 347 2.18 35.04 -10.77
N GLU A 348 1.25 35.96 -10.54
CA GLU A 348 1.50 37.19 -9.75
C GLU A 348 1.93 36.92 -8.30
N ASP A 349 1.56 35.75 -7.75
CA ASP A 349 1.93 35.30 -6.40
C ASP A 349 3.32 34.64 -6.33
N GLY A 350 4.05 34.58 -7.44
CA GLY A 350 5.38 33.97 -7.51
C GLY A 350 5.38 32.45 -7.72
N THR A 351 4.21 31.79 -7.77
CA THR A 351 4.12 30.35 -8.04
C THR A 351 4.25 30.05 -9.54
N VAL A 352 4.84 28.89 -9.88
CA VAL A 352 4.95 28.45 -11.28
C VAL A 352 3.61 27.91 -11.78
N GLY A 353 3.17 28.38 -12.95
CA GLY A 353 1.90 27.96 -13.55
C GLY A 353 2.05 27.21 -14.87
N GLU A 354 3.18 27.32 -15.54
CA GLU A 354 3.46 26.58 -16.76
C GLU A 354 4.94 26.47 -17.07
N ILE A 355 5.28 25.50 -17.90
CA ILE A 355 6.62 25.31 -18.43
C ILE A 355 6.56 25.06 -19.94
N PHE A 356 7.51 25.64 -20.66
CA PHE A 356 7.76 25.36 -22.07
C PHE A 356 9.19 24.90 -22.25
N LEU A 357 9.35 24.07 -23.27
CA LEU A 357 10.64 23.56 -23.68
C LEU A 357 10.87 23.98 -25.13
N THR A 358 11.94 24.73 -25.38
CA THR A 358 12.31 25.19 -26.73
C THR A 358 13.68 24.67 -27.12
N ASP A 359 13.89 24.52 -28.43
CA ASP A 359 15.13 24.04 -29.05
C ASP A 359 15.64 22.67 -28.57
N ILE A 360 14.74 21.83 -28.04
CA ILE A 360 15.07 20.43 -27.71
C ILE A 360 14.97 19.57 -28.98
N GLY A 361 16.12 19.07 -29.42
CA GLY A 361 16.21 18.15 -30.55
C GLY A 361 15.84 18.77 -31.90
N LYS A 362 15.92 17.97 -32.96
CA LYS A 362 15.57 18.42 -34.32
C LYS A 362 14.05 18.61 -34.46
N GLU A 363 13.64 19.53 -35.32
CA GLU A 363 12.23 19.71 -35.69
C GLU A 363 11.64 18.39 -36.23
N GLY A 364 10.44 18.05 -35.75
CA GLY A 364 9.77 16.78 -36.08
C GLY A 364 10.31 15.54 -35.36
N SER A 365 11.31 15.66 -34.47
CA SER A 365 11.83 14.50 -33.72
C SER A 365 10.87 14.02 -32.62
N THR A 366 10.87 12.71 -32.36
CA THR A 366 10.11 12.08 -31.27
C THR A 366 10.45 12.69 -29.92
N LEU A 367 11.73 13.01 -29.68
CA LEU A 367 12.18 13.63 -28.43
C LEU A 367 11.52 15.00 -28.21
N ARG A 368 11.49 15.87 -29.23
CA ARG A 368 10.80 17.17 -29.16
C ARG A 368 9.31 17.00 -28.90
N GLY A 369 8.66 16.07 -29.61
CA GLY A 369 7.24 15.78 -29.44
C GLY A 369 6.89 15.31 -28.02
N MET A 370 7.63 14.34 -27.50
CA MET A 370 7.43 13.82 -26.14
C MET A 370 7.70 14.87 -25.07
N MET A 371 8.75 15.68 -25.22
CA MET A 371 9.08 16.72 -24.24
C MET A 371 8.06 17.87 -24.25
N ASN A 372 7.55 18.25 -25.42
CA ASN A 372 6.46 19.22 -25.51
C ASN A 372 5.16 18.69 -24.88
N ALA A 373 4.84 17.41 -25.11
CA ALA A 373 3.68 16.78 -24.48
C ALA A 373 3.85 16.75 -22.95
N PHE A 374 5.03 16.36 -22.46
CA PHE A 374 5.37 16.36 -21.04
C PHE A 374 5.22 17.76 -20.41
N ALA A 375 5.85 18.79 -21.01
CA ALA A 375 5.76 20.16 -20.53
C ALA A 375 4.31 20.67 -20.51
N THR A 376 3.51 20.31 -21.53
CA THR A 376 2.07 20.63 -21.59
C THR A 376 1.30 19.97 -20.46
N SER A 377 1.52 18.68 -20.21
CA SER A 377 0.86 17.94 -19.14
C SER A 377 1.18 18.52 -17.76
N ILE A 378 2.45 18.86 -17.51
CA ILE A 378 2.87 19.50 -16.26
C ILE A 378 2.22 20.87 -16.09
N SER A 379 2.18 21.68 -17.15
CA SER A 379 1.53 23.00 -17.12
C SER A 379 0.03 22.90 -16.82
N ILE A 380 -0.66 21.91 -17.40
CA ILE A 380 -2.07 21.68 -17.09
C ILE A 380 -2.23 21.28 -15.63
N ALA A 381 -1.41 20.34 -15.12
CA ALA A 381 -1.46 19.91 -13.73
C ALA A 381 -1.29 21.08 -12.74
N LEU A 382 -0.31 21.94 -12.97
CA LEU A 382 -0.08 23.15 -12.16
C LEU A 382 -1.28 24.10 -12.19
N GLN A 383 -1.88 24.31 -13.36
CA GLN A 383 -3.07 25.18 -13.52
C GLN A 383 -4.32 24.62 -12.85
N TYR A 384 -4.38 23.32 -12.58
CA TYR A 384 -5.44 22.66 -11.80
C TYR A 384 -5.08 22.52 -10.31
N GLY A 385 -4.00 23.15 -9.85
CA GLY A 385 -3.65 23.20 -8.43
C GLY A 385 -2.88 21.99 -7.91
N VAL A 386 -2.27 21.18 -8.78
CA VAL A 386 -1.36 20.12 -8.32
C VAL A 386 -0.10 20.77 -7.70
N PRO A 387 0.27 20.46 -6.44
CA PRO A 387 1.47 21.03 -5.81
C PRO A 387 2.75 20.67 -6.57
N LEU A 388 3.64 21.65 -6.77
CA LEU A 388 4.90 21.45 -7.49
C LEU A 388 5.76 20.37 -6.84
N GLU A 389 5.80 20.35 -5.51
CA GLU A 389 6.54 19.38 -4.69
C GLU A 389 6.19 17.94 -5.08
N LYS A 390 4.91 17.67 -5.39
CA LYS A 390 4.44 16.34 -5.77
C LYS A 390 4.88 15.94 -7.17
N LEU A 391 4.93 16.89 -8.09
CA LEU A 391 5.46 16.64 -9.43
C LEU A 391 6.97 16.39 -9.38
N VAL A 392 7.70 17.18 -8.59
CA VAL A 392 9.14 17.01 -8.40
C VAL A 392 9.45 15.65 -7.77
N GLU A 393 8.79 15.29 -6.67
CA GLU A 393 8.94 13.99 -6.00
C GLU A 393 8.75 12.81 -6.97
N LYS A 394 7.80 12.93 -7.91
CA LYS A 394 7.46 11.84 -8.83
C LYS A 394 8.44 11.66 -9.98
N PHE A 395 8.96 12.75 -10.53
CA PHE A 395 9.75 12.72 -11.77
C PHE A 395 11.26 12.89 -11.54
N SER A 396 11.69 13.39 -10.37
CA SER A 396 13.11 13.41 -10.02
C SER A 396 13.69 11.99 -9.95
N TYR A 397 14.91 11.85 -10.47
CA TYR A 397 15.67 10.60 -10.58
C TYR A 397 15.07 9.50 -11.46
N MET A 398 14.03 9.80 -12.25
CA MET A 398 13.63 8.90 -13.33
C MET A 398 14.78 8.71 -14.32
N ARG A 399 15.02 7.45 -14.72
CA ARG A 399 16.18 7.04 -15.51
C ARG A 399 15.80 6.65 -16.93
N PHE A 400 16.23 7.44 -17.90
CA PHE A 400 16.19 7.11 -19.33
C PHE A 400 16.98 8.16 -20.13
N ASP A 401 17.40 7.76 -21.33
CA ASP A 401 18.17 8.60 -22.25
C ASP A 401 17.33 9.83 -22.72
N PRO A 402 17.89 11.04 -22.77
CA PRO A 402 19.28 11.39 -22.49
C PRO A 402 19.58 11.61 -21.01
N GLU A 403 20.61 10.91 -20.51
CA GLU A 403 21.23 11.12 -19.19
C GLU A 403 22.67 11.62 -19.32
N GLY A 404 23.19 12.29 -18.30
CA GLY A 404 24.59 12.69 -18.30
C GLY A 404 24.92 13.92 -17.47
N ILE A 405 26.16 14.36 -17.60
CA ILE A 405 26.69 15.57 -16.99
C ILE A 405 25.98 16.78 -17.58
N THR A 406 25.72 17.78 -16.74
CA THR A 406 25.09 19.04 -17.14
C THR A 406 26.04 20.22 -16.94
N GLN A 407 25.75 21.33 -17.59
CA GLN A 407 26.49 22.59 -17.41
C GLN A 407 26.00 23.41 -16.20
N ASN A 408 24.98 22.93 -15.47
CA ASN A 408 24.44 23.62 -14.30
C ASN A 408 25.20 23.17 -13.03
N PRO A 409 25.93 24.08 -12.35
CA PRO A 409 26.68 23.73 -11.14
C PRO A 409 25.80 23.34 -9.95
N GLU A 410 24.51 23.68 -9.96
CA GLU A 410 23.55 23.26 -8.93
C GLU A 410 23.06 21.82 -9.16
N ILE A 411 23.12 21.35 -10.41
CA ILE A 411 22.61 20.03 -10.85
C ILE A 411 23.66 19.38 -11.77
N PRO A 412 24.82 18.93 -11.24
CA PRO A 412 25.95 18.52 -12.10
C PRO A 412 25.70 17.29 -12.97
N PHE A 413 24.74 16.44 -12.58
CA PHE A 413 24.39 15.22 -13.30
C PHE A 413 22.87 15.02 -13.32
N ALA A 414 22.32 14.66 -14.48
CA ALA A 414 20.91 14.33 -14.69
C ALA A 414 20.72 12.88 -15.17
N LYS A 415 19.68 12.22 -14.67
CA LYS A 415 19.30 10.84 -15.01
C LYS A 415 18.30 10.73 -16.15
N SER A 416 17.69 11.85 -16.51
CA SER A 416 16.85 12.05 -17.69
C SER A 416 16.55 13.54 -17.86
N MET A 417 15.93 13.92 -18.97
CA MET A 417 15.40 15.27 -19.16
C MET A 417 14.33 15.66 -18.12
N PRO A 418 13.28 14.85 -17.85
CA PRO A 418 12.31 15.19 -16.80
C PRO A 418 12.90 15.32 -15.40
N ASP A 419 13.87 14.47 -15.06
CA ASP A 419 14.61 14.59 -13.80
C ASP A 419 15.28 15.97 -13.67
N TYR A 420 16.01 16.40 -14.72
CA TYR A 420 16.66 17.70 -14.73
C TYR A 420 15.65 18.85 -14.65
N ILE A 421 14.59 18.81 -15.46
CA ILE A 421 13.58 19.87 -15.52
C ILE A 421 12.93 20.06 -14.15
N MET A 422 12.55 18.97 -13.48
CA MET A 422 11.92 19.05 -12.16
C MET A 422 12.89 19.51 -11.08
N ARG A 423 14.13 19.04 -11.07
CA ARG A 423 15.13 19.53 -10.11
C ARG A 423 15.50 20.99 -10.37
N TRP A 424 15.48 21.45 -11.61
CA TRP A 424 15.64 22.88 -11.91
C TRP A 424 14.45 23.70 -11.41
N LEU A 425 13.20 23.25 -11.61
CA LEU A 425 12.04 23.92 -11.01
C LEU A 425 12.12 23.96 -9.48
N ALA A 426 12.53 22.85 -8.85
CA ALA A 426 12.73 22.79 -7.40
C ALA A 426 13.78 23.79 -6.91
N SER A 427 14.87 23.98 -7.66
CA SER A 427 15.93 24.95 -7.32
C SER A 427 15.45 26.41 -7.33
N ARG A 428 14.34 26.70 -8.01
CA ARG A 428 13.79 28.06 -8.17
C ARG A 428 12.57 28.32 -7.29
N PHE A 429 11.73 27.32 -7.08
CA PHE A 429 10.40 27.50 -6.50
C PHE A 429 10.18 26.76 -5.17
N LEU A 430 11.07 25.84 -4.77
CA LEU A 430 10.95 25.08 -3.52
C LEU A 430 11.98 25.51 -2.47
N ASP A 431 11.72 25.17 -1.21
CA ASP A 431 12.54 25.54 -0.07
C ASP A 431 13.88 24.80 -0.01
N THR A 432 14.81 25.30 0.82
CA THR A 432 16.18 24.80 0.94
C THR A 432 16.27 23.36 1.48
N GLU A 433 15.34 22.93 2.34
CA GLU A 433 15.31 21.55 2.85
C GLU A 433 14.94 20.57 1.74
N THR A 434 13.92 20.91 0.94
CA THR A 434 13.54 20.12 -0.22
C THR A 434 14.66 20.08 -1.27
N GLN A 435 15.33 21.21 -1.52
CA GLN A 435 16.48 21.27 -2.44
C GLN A 435 17.61 20.34 -2.02
N GLU A 436 17.96 20.36 -0.73
CA GLU A 436 19.00 19.51 -0.15
C GLU A 436 18.67 18.01 -0.28
N GLY A 437 17.42 17.63 0.04
CA GLY A 437 16.95 16.25 -0.11
C GLY A 437 16.98 15.73 -1.55
N LEU A 438 16.90 16.63 -2.54
CA LEU A 438 17.02 16.34 -3.98
C LEU A 438 18.46 16.49 -4.50
N GLY A 439 19.44 16.68 -3.62
CA GLY A 439 20.85 16.84 -3.98
C GLY A 439 21.13 18.07 -4.86
N ILE A 440 20.28 19.10 -4.78
CA ILE A 440 20.44 20.35 -5.53
C ILE A 440 21.34 21.27 -4.71
N MET A 441 22.48 21.64 -5.27
CA MET A 441 23.51 22.40 -4.54
C MET A 441 23.46 23.88 -4.89
N THR A 442 22.36 24.55 -4.53
CA THR A 442 22.23 26.02 -4.62
C THR A 442 23.18 26.70 -3.63
N ASP A 443 23.46 27.99 -3.82
CA ASP A 443 24.34 28.74 -2.90
C ASP A 443 23.78 28.77 -1.47
N ALA A 444 22.45 28.79 -1.32
CA ALA A 444 21.78 28.69 -0.02
C ALA A 444 22.00 27.32 0.64
N VAL A 445 21.87 26.22 -0.11
CA VAL A 445 22.15 24.86 0.40
C VAL A 445 23.62 24.71 0.77
N ARG A 446 24.54 25.24 -0.06
CA ARG A 446 25.98 25.22 0.23
C ARG A 446 26.33 26.02 1.50
N ALA A 447 25.75 27.20 1.67
CA ALA A 447 25.94 28.03 2.86
C ALA A 447 25.41 27.34 4.12
N LYS A 448 24.23 26.70 4.03
CA LYS A 448 23.65 25.91 5.13
C LYS A 448 24.57 24.75 5.53
N LYS A 449 25.03 23.94 4.56
CA LYS A 449 25.96 22.83 4.81
C LYS A 449 27.29 23.28 5.41
N ALA A 450 27.87 24.36 4.90
CA ALA A 450 29.10 24.92 5.46
C ALA A 450 28.90 25.39 6.92
N GLY A 451 27.73 25.91 7.27
CA GLY A 451 27.37 26.26 8.64
C GLY A 451 27.19 25.05 9.55
N GLU A 452 26.59 23.97 9.07
CA GLU A 452 26.44 22.70 9.79
C GLU A 452 27.79 22.00 9.99
N GLU A 453 28.65 21.99 8.97
CA GLU A 453 30.02 21.48 9.07
C GLU A 453 30.84 22.29 10.09
N ALA A 454 30.75 23.63 10.06
CA ALA A 454 31.38 24.49 11.06
C ALA A 454 30.86 24.24 12.48
N ALA A 455 29.56 23.97 12.66
CA ALA A 455 28.97 23.63 13.96
C ALA A 455 29.40 22.24 14.46
N SER A 456 29.59 21.27 13.54
CA SER A 456 30.06 19.92 13.87
C SER A 456 31.56 19.84 14.21
N SER A 457 32.37 20.79 13.72
CA SER A 457 33.79 20.91 14.08
C SER A 457 34.05 21.43 15.51
N PHE A 458 33.04 21.92 16.23
CA PHE A 458 33.18 22.33 17.64
C PHE A 458 32.92 21.19 18.66
N THR A 459 32.52 19.99 18.21
CA THR A 459 32.19 18.86 19.10
C THR A 459 33.08 17.63 18.93
N SER A 460 34.15 17.73 18.14
CA SER A 460 35.10 16.63 17.94
C SER A 460 36.55 17.10 18.16
N ASP A 461 37.01 17.04 19.41
CA ASP A 461 38.44 17.07 19.68
C ASP A 461 38.80 16.14 20.84
N THR A 462 38.97 14.85 20.52
CA THR A 462 40.00 14.01 21.16
C THR A 462 40.56 13.00 20.15
N ALA A 463 41.88 13.09 19.94
CA ALA A 463 42.81 12.09 19.39
C ALA A 463 43.07 12.05 17.86
N GLY A 464 44.21 12.62 17.44
CA GLY A 464 44.92 12.29 16.18
C GLY A 464 46.20 13.14 15.99
N PRO A 465 47.33 12.59 15.48
CA PRO A 465 48.68 13.04 15.87
C PRO A 465 49.23 14.24 15.07
N ALA A 466 50.21 14.90 15.69
CA ALA A 466 50.91 16.08 15.22
C ALA A 466 51.65 15.90 13.88
N ASN A 467 51.53 16.90 13.00
CA ASN A 467 52.56 17.28 12.04
C ASN A 467 52.49 18.79 11.78
N GLY A 468 53.65 19.45 11.89
CA GLY A 468 53.76 20.89 12.13
C GLY A 468 53.68 21.81 10.90
N GLY A 469 53.49 23.09 11.21
CA GLY A 469 53.75 24.21 10.29
C GLY A 469 52.87 25.43 10.54
N SER A 470 53.45 26.47 11.15
CA SER A 470 53.10 27.90 10.99
C SER A 470 52.04 28.55 11.90
N SER A 471 52.55 29.16 12.98
CA SER A 471 52.37 30.55 13.47
C SER A 471 51.02 31.32 13.43
N VAL A 472 50.43 31.51 14.65
CA VAL A 472 49.95 32.78 15.31
C VAL A 472 48.71 33.51 14.71
N PRO A 473 47.86 34.29 15.46
CA PRO A 473 47.69 34.52 16.92
C PRO A 473 46.27 34.23 17.48
N MET A 474 46.21 34.04 18.81
CA MET A 474 44.99 34.10 19.64
C MET A 474 44.54 35.54 19.93
N PRO A 475 43.22 35.83 19.99
CA PRO A 475 42.68 36.96 20.73
C PRO A 475 42.23 36.56 22.14
N GLN A 476 42.57 37.40 23.11
CA GLN A 476 42.13 37.37 24.50
C GLN A 476 40.71 37.91 24.72
N ALA A 477 40.13 37.46 25.84
CA ALA A 477 39.03 38.04 26.63
C ALA A 477 37.61 37.83 26.07
N SER A 478 36.62 37.46 26.87
CA SER A 478 36.28 38.06 28.17
C SER A 478 35.39 37.14 29.01
N ALA A 479 35.58 37.22 30.33
CA ALA A 479 34.71 36.65 31.33
C ALA A 479 33.37 37.39 31.37
N GLY A 480 32.28 36.64 31.40
CA GLY A 480 30.93 37.12 31.68
C GLY A 480 30.18 36.02 32.41
N ASP A 481 29.91 36.28 33.70
CA ASP A 481 29.07 35.46 34.57
C ASP A 481 27.70 35.19 33.95
N SER A 482 27.30 33.92 33.93
CA SER A 482 25.90 33.53 33.77
C SER A 482 25.68 32.21 34.51
N GLU A 483 24.77 32.27 35.47
CA GLU A 483 24.47 31.28 36.51
C GLU A 483 24.20 29.88 35.96
N THR A 484 24.85 28.87 36.53
CA THR A 484 24.44 27.47 36.42
C THR A 484 23.12 27.26 37.16
N LYS A 485 22.02 27.15 36.42
CA LYS A 485 20.79 26.47 36.88
C LYS A 485 20.81 24.99 36.43
N PRO A 486 20.35 24.06 37.28
CA PRO A 486 20.31 22.64 36.95
C PRO A 486 19.30 22.38 35.83
N ALA A 487 19.62 21.40 34.98
CA ALA A 487 18.76 20.89 33.93
C ALA A 487 17.55 20.14 34.52
N ALA A 488 16.53 20.87 34.95
CA ALA A 488 15.26 20.29 35.38
C ALA A 488 14.11 21.33 35.30
N SER A 489 13.82 21.85 34.09
CA SER A 489 12.51 22.43 33.75
C SER A 489 12.43 22.78 32.26
N ALA A 490 12.25 21.77 31.41
CA ALA A 490 11.72 21.92 30.05
C ALA A 490 11.17 20.56 29.59
N MET A 491 10.19 20.04 30.34
CA MET A 491 9.23 19.07 29.80
C MET A 491 8.21 19.90 29.02
N THR A 492 8.33 19.90 27.69
CA THR A 492 7.23 20.24 26.79
C THR A 492 6.74 18.95 26.12
N ASP A 493 5.43 18.71 26.23
CA ASP A 493 4.69 17.50 25.84
C ASP A 493 4.53 17.29 24.32
N THR A 494 5.57 17.49 23.52
CA THR A 494 5.54 17.03 22.11
C THR A 494 6.94 16.94 21.53
N PRO A 495 7.46 15.75 21.17
CA PRO A 495 8.59 15.70 20.26
C PRO A 495 8.13 16.21 18.88
N PRO A 496 8.92 16.99 18.12
CA PRO A 496 8.63 17.20 16.71
C PRO A 496 8.81 15.84 16.03
N VAL A 497 7.70 15.13 15.84
CA VAL A 497 7.67 13.94 15.00
C VAL A 497 7.74 14.43 13.57
N THR A 498 8.95 14.57 13.04
CA THR A 498 9.13 14.60 11.58
C THR A 498 8.80 13.20 11.08
N PRO A 499 7.71 12.99 10.31
CA PRO A 499 7.37 11.67 9.83
C PRO A 499 8.49 11.17 8.92
N ALA A 500 8.98 9.94 9.15
CA ALA A 500 9.84 9.27 8.19
C ALA A 500 9.05 9.07 6.89
N LYS A 501 9.28 9.93 5.89
CA LYS A 501 8.82 9.71 4.52
C LYS A 501 9.50 8.42 4.03
N MET A 502 8.73 7.35 3.85
CA MET A 502 9.14 6.21 3.04
C MET A 502 9.23 6.66 1.58
N GLY A 503 10.40 7.17 1.18
CA GLY A 503 10.79 7.35 -0.21
C GLY A 503 11.46 6.08 -0.73
N GLY A 504 11.11 5.67 -1.95
CA GLY A 504 11.71 4.50 -2.61
C GLY A 504 13.22 4.65 -2.87
N LEU A 505 13.88 3.49 -2.97
CA LEU A 505 15.33 3.25 -3.11
C LEU A 505 16.14 3.78 -1.92
N GLU A 506 16.88 2.90 -1.23
CA GLU A 506 17.87 3.31 -0.21
C GLU A 506 18.98 4.14 -0.89
N LEU A 507 18.76 5.44 -0.96
CA LEU A 507 19.68 6.43 -1.49
C LEU A 507 20.54 6.95 -0.33
N GLY A 508 21.86 6.85 -0.47
CA GLY A 508 22.82 7.42 0.46
C GLY A 508 22.97 8.93 0.31
N PRO A 509 23.79 9.58 1.16
CA PRO A 509 24.03 11.02 1.08
C PRO A 509 24.54 11.45 -0.30
N ALA A 510 24.33 12.71 -0.66
CA ALA A 510 24.90 13.27 -1.88
C ALA A 510 26.43 13.26 -1.82
N CYS A 511 27.08 12.86 -2.92
CA CYS A 511 28.53 12.79 -3.00
C CYS A 511 29.17 14.18 -2.83
N SER A 512 30.10 14.30 -1.89
CA SER A 512 30.86 15.53 -1.63
C SER A 512 31.70 16.01 -2.82
N GLN A 513 32.03 15.12 -3.75
CA GLN A 513 32.86 15.45 -4.92
C GLN A 513 32.07 15.90 -6.14
N CYS A 514 30.94 15.26 -6.45
CA CYS A 514 30.21 15.54 -7.70
C CYS A 514 28.71 15.78 -7.50
N GLY A 515 28.22 15.81 -6.26
CA GLY A 515 26.79 15.90 -5.93
C GLY A 515 25.95 14.69 -6.33
N GLY A 516 26.57 13.66 -6.94
CA GLY A 516 25.89 12.44 -7.37
C GLY A 516 25.43 11.62 -6.17
N MET A 517 24.23 11.06 -6.25
CA MET A 517 23.66 10.31 -5.12
C MET A 517 24.47 9.04 -4.85
N MET A 518 24.93 8.87 -3.62
CA MET A 518 25.77 7.74 -3.27
C MET A 518 24.91 6.50 -2.98
N GLN A 519 25.41 5.33 -3.35
CA GLN A 519 24.73 4.06 -3.10
C GLN A 519 25.47 3.30 -2.02
N ARG A 520 24.72 2.72 -1.09
CA ARG A 520 25.29 1.93 0.00
C ARG A 520 25.99 0.69 -0.57
N THR A 521 27.25 0.52 -0.21
CA THR A 521 28.14 -0.56 -0.62
C THR A 521 28.83 -1.08 0.65
N GLY A 522 28.18 -2.04 1.32
CA GLY A 522 28.60 -2.52 2.64
C GLY A 522 28.34 -1.48 3.74
N ALA A 523 29.35 -1.18 4.55
CA ALA A 523 29.29 -0.15 5.60
C ALA A 523 29.48 1.29 5.05
N CYS A 524 29.85 1.42 3.78
CA CYS A 524 30.25 2.67 3.15
C CYS A 524 29.28 3.08 2.04
N TYR A 525 29.47 4.28 1.52
CA TYR A 525 28.73 4.78 0.37
C TYR A 525 29.67 4.99 -0.81
N THR A 526 29.27 4.55 -2.00
CA THR A 526 30.02 4.76 -3.25
C THR A 526 29.17 5.57 -4.22
N CYS A 527 29.73 6.64 -4.76
CA CYS A 527 29.09 7.44 -5.78
C CYS A 527 29.15 6.72 -7.12
N THR A 528 28.00 6.34 -7.67
CA THR A 528 27.93 5.72 -9.01
C THR A 528 28.26 6.69 -10.14
N SER A 529 28.29 8.00 -9.87
CA SER A 529 28.55 9.04 -10.88
C SER A 529 30.04 9.36 -11.06
N CYS A 530 30.86 9.30 -10.00
CA CYS A 530 32.29 9.63 -10.09
C CYS A 530 33.22 8.61 -9.42
N GLY A 531 32.69 7.57 -8.79
CA GLY A 531 33.48 6.54 -8.10
C GLY A 531 33.99 6.93 -6.71
N ASN A 532 33.73 8.14 -6.23
CA ASN A 532 34.13 8.57 -4.90
C ASN A 532 33.44 7.72 -3.80
N ASN A 533 34.18 7.32 -2.77
CA ASN A 533 33.69 6.50 -1.67
C ASN A 533 33.90 7.25 -0.34
N THR A 534 32.96 7.14 0.61
CA THR A 534 33.07 7.76 1.94
C THR A 534 34.21 7.20 2.80
N GLY A 535 34.90 6.15 2.35
CA GLY A 535 36.00 5.50 3.08
C GLY A 535 35.48 4.57 4.16
N CYS A 536 36.02 3.35 4.22
CA CYS A 536 35.66 2.37 5.25
C CYS A 536 36.74 2.38 6.33
N GLY A 537 36.46 3.08 7.43
CA GLY A 537 37.16 2.93 8.71
C GLY A 537 36.34 2.04 9.63
#